data_AF-M2QNL6-F1
#
_entry.id   AF-M2QNL6-F1
#
_cell.length_a   1.000
_cell.length_b   1.000
_cell.length_c   1.000
_cell.angle_alpha   90.00
_cell.angle_beta   90.00
_cell.angle_gamma   90.00
#
_symmetry.space_group_name_H-M   'P 1'
#
loop_
_entity.id
_entity.type
_entity.pdbx_description
1 polymer ?
#
loop_
_entity_poly.entity_id
_entity_poly.type
_entity_poly.pdbx_seq_one_letter_code
_entity_poly.pdbx_strand_id
1 'polypeptide(L)'
;MAQLGADSLFSQAKGIMMTSQTINNVNKARFIEFEFALDEVRKAFDEVGKLGKSLDDKGATADRFEGWQVPTKAEVQAALRDASTALDELREAALKRKAELISRGWRV
;
A
#
# COMPACT_ATOMS: atom_id res chain seq x y z
N MET A 1 8.16 -21.40 -50.65
CA MET A 1 6.91 -20.82 -50.08
C MET A 1 6.80 -20.97 -48.54
N ALA A 2 7.85 -21.35 -47.79
CA ALA A 2 7.78 -21.56 -46.33
C ALA A 2 8.35 -20.41 -45.47
N GLN A 3 9.04 -19.43 -46.07
CA GLN A 3 9.80 -18.41 -45.33
C GLN A 3 8.92 -17.29 -44.72
N LEU A 4 7.81 -16.94 -45.39
CA LEU A 4 6.97 -15.78 -45.00
C LEU A 4 6.19 -15.98 -43.69
N GLY A 5 6.00 -17.22 -43.23
CA GLY A 5 5.29 -17.52 -41.98
C GLY A 5 6.16 -17.36 -40.72
N ALA A 6 7.46 -17.63 -40.82
CA ALA A 6 8.38 -17.59 -39.68
C ALA A 6 8.67 -16.16 -39.22
N ASP A 7 8.84 -15.23 -40.17
CA ASP A 7 9.16 -13.82 -39.87
C ASP A 7 7.98 -13.08 -39.23
N SER A 8 6.75 -13.40 -39.64
CA SER A 8 5.53 -12.85 -39.05
C SER A 8 5.34 -13.30 -37.59
N LEU A 9 5.58 -14.58 -37.30
CA LEU A 9 5.49 -15.13 -35.94
C LEU A 9 6.57 -14.55 -35.03
N PHE A 10 7.78 -14.34 -35.56
CA PHE A 10 8.89 -13.75 -34.81
C PHE A 10 8.67 -12.28 -34.49
N SER A 11 8.11 -11.52 -35.43
CA SER A 11 7.71 -10.11 -35.22
C SER A 11 6.61 -9.99 -34.16
N GLN A 12 5.59 -10.84 -34.23
CA GLN A 12 4.49 -10.86 -33.26
C GLN A 12 4.98 -11.25 -31.86
N ALA A 13 5.86 -12.25 -31.75
CA ALA A 13 6.46 -12.67 -30.49
C ALA A 13 7.32 -11.57 -29.85
N LYS A 14 8.08 -10.81 -30.66
CA LYS A 14 8.83 -9.63 -30.18
C LYS A 14 7.89 -8.54 -29.66
N GLY A 15 6.79 -8.26 -30.36
CA GLY A 15 5.78 -7.29 -29.91
C GLY A 15 5.19 -7.67 -28.54
N ILE A 16 4.80 -8.94 -28.37
CA ILE A 16 4.25 -9.46 -27.10
C ILE A 16 5.28 -9.37 -25.97
N MET A 17 6.54 -9.75 -26.22
CA MET A 17 7.61 -9.66 -25.23
C MET A 17 7.89 -8.21 -24.80
N MET A 18 7.92 -7.26 -25.74
CA MET A 18 8.09 -5.84 -25.40
C MET A 18 6.93 -5.31 -24.54
N THR A 19 5.68 -5.67 -24.86
CA THR A 19 4.52 -5.27 -24.04
C THR A 19 4.57 -5.87 -22.63
N SER A 20 4.96 -7.14 -22.49
CA SER A 20 5.10 -7.81 -21.18
C SER A 20 6.20 -7.15 -20.32
N GLN A 21 7.32 -6.77 -20.94
CA GLN A 21 8.40 -6.10 -20.22
C GLN A 21 7.99 -4.71 -19.72
N THR A 22 7.26 -3.95 -20.53
CA THR A 22 6.74 -2.63 -20.13
C THR A 22 5.75 -2.75 -18.97
N ILE A 23 4.82 -3.70 -19.03
CA ILE A 23 3.86 -3.97 -17.93
C ILE A 23 4.61 -4.35 -16.65
N ASN A 24 5.62 -5.21 -16.75
CA ASN A 24 6.45 -5.59 -15.61
C ASN A 24 7.15 -4.37 -14.98
N ASN A 25 7.73 -3.50 -15.79
CA ASN A 25 8.40 -2.28 -15.30
C ASN A 25 7.44 -1.33 -14.59
N VAL A 26 6.22 -1.14 -15.13
CA VAL A 26 5.18 -0.32 -14.49
C VAL A 26 4.77 -0.93 -13.15
N ASN A 27 4.54 -2.24 -13.09
CA ASN A 27 4.17 -2.91 -11.84
C ASN A 27 5.29 -2.83 -10.79
N LYS A 28 6.56 -2.91 -11.19
CA LYS A 28 7.72 -2.65 -10.32
C LYS A 28 7.67 -1.25 -9.73
N ALA A 29 7.49 -0.23 -10.56
CA ALA A 29 7.39 1.15 -10.09
C ALA A 29 6.21 1.33 -9.11
N ARG A 30 5.03 0.81 -9.46
CA ARG A 30 3.84 0.88 -8.59
C ARG A 30 4.02 0.17 -7.26
N PHE A 31 4.71 -0.97 -7.24
CA PHE A 31 4.97 -1.68 -6.01
C PHE A 31 5.95 -0.90 -5.11
N ILE A 32 6.97 -0.26 -5.69
CA ILE A 32 7.88 0.62 -4.95
C ILE A 32 7.13 1.83 -4.38
N GLU A 33 6.27 2.47 -5.18
CA GLU A 33 5.40 3.57 -4.72
C GLU A 33 4.51 3.13 -3.56
N PHE A 34 3.96 1.91 -3.64
CA PHE A 34 3.15 1.33 -2.57
C PHE A 34 3.96 1.08 -1.30
N GLU A 35 5.17 0.51 -1.39
CA GLU A 35 6.05 0.34 -0.22
C GLU A 35 6.38 1.69 0.44
N PHE A 36 6.67 2.71 -0.37
CA PHE A 36 6.88 4.07 0.13
C PHE A 36 5.62 4.61 0.84
N ALA A 37 4.44 4.40 0.27
CA ALA A 37 3.19 4.84 0.89
C ALA A 37 2.95 4.15 2.25
N LEU A 38 3.28 2.86 2.41
CA LEU A 38 3.20 2.18 3.69
C LEU A 38 4.12 2.82 4.75
N ASP A 39 5.33 3.22 4.35
CA ASP A 39 6.27 3.90 5.25
C ASP A 39 5.75 5.30 5.65
N GLU A 40 5.18 6.06 4.71
CA GLU A 40 4.59 7.37 5.00
C GLU A 40 3.37 7.27 5.92
N VAL A 41 2.50 6.27 5.72
CA VAL A 41 1.37 6.02 6.63
C VAL A 41 1.87 5.65 8.03
N ARG A 42 2.93 4.85 8.13
CA ARG A 42 3.52 4.50 9.44
C ARG A 42 4.03 5.74 10.17
N LYS A 43 4.74 6.63 9.47
CA LYS A 43 5.19 7.91 10.04
C LYS A 43 4.00 8.76 10.49
N ALA A 44 2.94 8.83 9.69
CA ALA A 44 1.73 9.56 10.06
C ALA A 44 1.10 8.99 11.34
N PHE A 45 1.03 7.66 11.48
CA PHE A 45 0.55 7.02 12.71
C PHE A 45 1.45 7.31 13.92
N ASP A 46 2.76 7.33 13.75
CA ASP A 46 3.70 7.68 14.82
C ASP A 46 3.49 9.14 15.29
N GLU A 47 3.28 10.08 14.36
CA GLU A 47 2.97 11.48 14.70
C GLU A 47 1.59 11.64 15.34
N VAL A 48 0.56 10.97 14.83
CA VAL A 48 -0.77 10.91 15.45
C VAL A 48 -0.68 10.29 16.84
N GLY A 49 0.17 9.29 17.06
CA GLY A 49 0.42 8.69 18.36
C GLY A 49 1.08 9.64 19.35
N LYS A 50 1.98 10.52 18.90
CA LYS A 50 2.53 11.59 19.74
C LYS A 50 1.45 12.60 20.11
N LEU A 51 0.64 13.05 19.16
CA LEU A 51 -0.47 13.97 19.40
C LEU A 51 -1.53 13.35 20.33
N GLY A 52 -1.84 12.07 20.14
CA GLY A 52 -2.79 11.33 20.96
C GLY A 52 -2.36 11.23 22.43
N LYS A 53 -1.06 11.27 22.72
CA LYS A 53 -0.56 11.31 24.11
C LYS A 53 -0.84 12.64 24.79
N SER A 54 -0.86 13.75 24.05
CA SER A 54 -1.15 15.09 24.59
C SER A 54 -2.64 15.41 24.69
N LEU A 55 -3.54 14.54 24.20
CA LEU A 55 -4.97 14.72 24.38
C LEU A 55 -5.35 14.73 25.87
N ASP A 56 -6.24 15.66 26.21
CA ASP A 56 -6.88 15.82 27.51
C ASP A 56 -8.39 15.63 27.34
N ASP A 57 -8.99 14.77 28.16
CA ASP A 57 -10.41 14.40 28.09
C ASP A 57 -11.33 15.43 28.74
N LYS A 58 -10.79 16.55 29.26
CA LYS A 58 -11.59 17.67 29.79
C LYS A 58 -12.62 18.21 28.81
N GLY A 59 -12.37 18.11 27.50
CA GLY A 59 -13.32 18.48 26.44
C GLY A 59 -14.22 17.33 25.97
N ALA A 60 -13.90 16.08 26.29
CA ALA A 60 -14.69 14.90 25.89
C ALA A 60 -15.84 14.61 26.88
N THR A 61 -15.74 15.15 28.10
CA THR A 61 -16.76 15.05 29.16
C THR A 61 -17.58 16.33 29.35
N ALA A 62 -17.09 17.47 28.85
CA ALA A 62 -17.84 18.71 28.80
C ALA A 62 -18.90 18.61 27.69
N ASP A 63 -20.13 18.98 28.02
CA ASP A 63 -21.32 18.86 27.17
C ASP A 63 -21.04 19.07 25.68
N ARG A 64 -21.38 18.04 24.90
CA ARG A 64 -21.50 18.00 23.44
C ARG A 64 -21.44 19.40 22.81
N PHE A 65 -20.28 19.77 22.28
CA PHE A 65 -20.15 21.01 21.51
C PHE A 65 -21.05 20.88 20.26
N GLU A 66 -22.18 21.58 20.24
CA GLU A 66 -23.11 21.66 19.10
C GLU A 66 -23.59 20.30 18.54
N GLY A 67 -23.68 19.26 19.38
CA GLY A 67 -24.10 17.92 18.97
C GLY A 67 -23.03 17.10 18.24
N TRP A 68 -21.81 17.63 18.07
CA TRP A 68 -20.66 16.86 17.60
C TRP A 68 -20.07 16.05 18.75
N GLN A 69 -19.81 14.77 18.49
CA GLN A 69 -19.10 13.90 19.44
C GLN A 69 -17.59 14.03 19.18
N VAL A 70 -16.87 14.48 20.21
CA VAL A 70 -15.40 14.47 20.20
C VAL A 70 -14.94 13.15 20.81
N PRO A 71 -14.14 12.34 20.09
CA PRO A 71 -13.61 11.09 20.62
C PRO A 71 -12.75 11.35 21.86
N THR A 72 -12.91 10.49 22.86
CA THR A 72 -12.02 10.43 24.02
C THR A 72 -10.61 10.02 23.59
N LYS A 73 -9.62 10.36 24.41
CA LYS A 73 -8.24 9.90 24.25
C LYS A 73 -8.17 8.37 24.13
N ALA A 74 -8.95 7.65 24.93
CA ALA A 74 -8.98 6.19 24.90
C ALA A 74 -9.48 5.66 23.56
N GLU A 75 -10.53 6.25 22.98
CA GLU A 75 -11.05 5.90 21.66
C GLU A 75 -10.04 6.20 20.56
N VAL A 76 -9.40 7.37 20.59
CA VAL A 76 -8.34 7.72 19.62
C VAL A 76 -7.17 6.74 19.71
N GLN A 77 -6.73 6.40 20.92
CA GLN A 77 -5.62 5.44 21.11
C GLN A 77 -5.99 4.01 20.75
N ALA A 78 -7.25 3.60 20.93
CA ALA A 78 -7.73 2.30 20.45
C ALA A 78 -7.73 2.25 18.92
N ALA A 79 -8.35 3.24 18.27
CA ALA A 79 -8.40 3.32 16.81
C ALA A 79 -7.00 3.38 16.18
N LEU A 80 -6.06 4.11 16.79
CA LEU A 80 -4.68 4.17 16.31
C LEU A 80 -3.97 2.81 16.42
N ARG A 81 -4.20 2.05 17.50
CA ARG A 81 -3.63 0.70 17.66
C ARG A 81 -4.18 -0.23 16.60
N ASP A 82 -5.49 -0.26 16.41
CA ASP A 82 -6.15 -1.12 15.42
C ASP A 82 -5.67 -0.79 13.99
N ALA A 83 -5.59 0.51 13.66
CA ALA A 83 -5.06 0.95 12.38
C ALA A 83 -3.59 0.56 12.18
N SER A 84 -2.76 0.67 13.22
CA SER A 84 -1.35 0.26 13.17
C SER A 84 -1.21 -1.24 12.95
N THR A 85 -2.02 -2.06 13.64
CA THR A 85 -2.05 -3.51 13.43
C THR A 85 -2.45 -3.85 11.99
N ALA A 86 -3.50 -3.22 11.46
CA ALA A 86 -3.92 -3.45 10.07
C ALA A 86 -2.83 -3.04 9.06
N LEU A 87 -2.07 -1.97 9.33
CA LEU A 87 -0.95 -1.56 8.49
C LEU A 87 0.19 -2.59 8.53
N ASP A 88 0.49 -3.13 9.71
CA ASP A 88 1.52 -4.16 9.88
C ASP A 88 1.13 -5.46 9.14
N GLU A 89 -0.14 -5.88 9.24
CA GLU A 89 -0.69 -7.01 8.48
C GLU A 89 -0.61 -6.79 6.96
N LEU A 90 -0.95 -5.58 6.49
CA LEU A 90 -0.83 -5.20 5.09
C LEU A 90 0.63 -5.25 4.61
N ARG A 91 1.57 -4.78 5.45
CA ARG A 91 3.01 -4.84 5.15
C ARG A 91 3.50 -6.28 5.06
N GLU A 92 3.07 -7.17 5.95
CA GLU A 92 3.41 -8.59 5.87
C GLU A 92 2.86 -9.25 4.60
N ALA A 93 1.59 -8.97 4.26
CA ALA A 93 0.98 -9.47 3.04
C ALA A 93 1.72 -8.95 1.80
N ALA A 94 2.12 -7.68 1.80
CA ALA A 94 2.93 -7.07 0.76
C ALA A 94 4.28 -7.78 0.59
N LEU A 95 5.00 -8.06 1.67
CA LEU A 95 6.29 -8.76 1.63
C LEU A 95 6.15 -10.17 1.04
N LYS A 96 5.12 -10.91 1.45
CA LYS A 96 4.79 -12.23 0.87
C LYS A 96 4.54 -12.11 -0.63
N ARG A 97 3.71 -11.14 -1.03
CA ARG A 97 3.40 -10.89 -2.45
C ARG A 97 4.63 -10.49 -3.26
N LYS A 98 5.52 -9.67 -2.69
CA LYS A 98 6.79 -9.28 -3.31
C LYS A 98 7.65 -10.50 -3.61
N ALA A 99 7.79 -11.41 -2.64
CA ALA A 99 8.56 -12.64 -2.80
C ALA A 99 7.98 -13.55 -3.90
N GLU A 100 6.65 -13.72 -3.95
CA GLU A 100 5.96 -14.46 -5.02
C GLU A 100 6.19 -13.85 -6.40
N LEU A 101 6.09 -12.52 -6.50
CA LEU A 101 6.34 -11.84 -7.75
C LEU A 101 7.80 -12.08 -8.16
N ILE A 102 8.77 -11.97 -7.23
CA ILE A 102 10.22 -12.09 -7.51
C ILE A 102 10.52 -13.49 -8.05
N SER A 103 9.98 -14.53 -7.41
CA SER A 103 10.18 -15.91 -7.86
C SER A 103 9.63 -16.18 -9.27
N ARG A 104 8.63 -15.39 -9.70
CA ARG A 104 8.04 -15.42 -11.05
C ARG A 104 8.72 -14.48 -12.05
N GLY A 105 9.80 -13.78 -11.68
CA GLY A 105 10.47 -12.77 -12.50
C GLY A 105 9.61 -11.51 -12.75
N TRP A 106 8.58 -11.32 -11.93
CA TRP A 106 7.48 -10.34 -12.07
C TRP A 106 6.85 -10.39 -13.47
N ARG A 107 6.50 -11.60 -13.94
CA ARG A 107 5.47 -11.75 -14.98
C ARG A 107 4.12 -11.43 -14.36
N VAL A 108 3.64 -10.20 -14.56
CA VAL A 108 2.27 -9.77 -14.26
C VAL A 108 1.43 -9.92 -15.51
#